data_AF-A0A381WUB3-F1
#
_entry.id   AF-A0A381WUB3-F1
#
_cell.length_a   1.000
_cell.length_b   1.000
_cell.length_c   1.000
_cell.angle_alpha   90.00
_cell.angle_beta   90.00
_cell.angle_gamma   90.00
#
_symmetry.space_group_name_H-M   'P 1'
#
loop_
_entity.id
_entity.type
_entity.pdbx_description
1 polymer ?
#
loop_
_entity_poly.entity_id
_entity_poly.type
_entity_poly.pdbx_seq_one_letter_code
_entity_poly.pdbx_strand_id
1 'polypeptide(L)' 'MQFDIITLFPEMFSAIKEEGIIARAIKKSLISINTWQLRDFSLNKYKNVDDKPYGGGAGMVLQVKPIRD' A
#
# COMPACT_ATOMS: atom_id res chain seq x y z
N MET A 1 -11.96 -14.13 5.84
CA MET A 1 -11.92 -12.67 6.14
C MET A 1 -10.82 -12.04 5.30
N GLN A 2 -11.08 -10.90 4.65
CA GLN A 2 -10.19 -10.31 3.65
C GLN A 2 -9.63 -8.97 4.15
N PHE A 3 -8.33 -8.77 3.99
CA PHE A 3 -7.65 -7.51 4.29
C PHE A 3 -6.90 -7.00 3.05
N ASP A 4 -7.18 -5.76 2.67
CA ASP A 4 -6.54 -5.09 1.54
C ASP A 4 -5.75 -3.89 2.08
N ILE A 5 -4.48 -3.81 1.72
CA ILE A 5 -3.53 -2.83 2.25
C ILE A 5 -2.98 -2.01 1.10
N ILE A 6 -3.32 -0.72 1.07
CA ILE A 6 -2.70 0.24 0.16
C ILE A 6 -1.40 0.73 0.79
N THR A 7 -0.28 0.51 0.13
CA THR A 7 1.04 0.86 0.66
C THR A 7 2.02 1.22 -0.44
N LEU A 8 3.03 2.01 -0.09
CA LEU A 8 4.20 2.26 -0.92
C LEU A 8 5.27 1.16 -0.79
N PHE A 9 5.17 0.31 0.24
CA PHE A 9 6.16 -0.70 0.60
C PHE A 9 5.49 -2.07 0.88
N PRO A 10 5.00 -2.78 -0.15
CA PRO A 10 4.39 -4.10 0.00
C PRO A 10 5.27 -5.11 0.73
N GLU A 11 6.59 -5.02 0.53
CA GLU A 11 7.59 -5.94 1.07
C GLU A 11 7.65 -5.88 2.60
N MET A 12 7.26 -4.77 3.23
CA MET A 12 7.19 -4.67 4.70
C MET A 12 6.18 -5.66 5.30
N PHE A 13 5.23 -6.16 4.51
CA PHE A 13 4.20 -7.09 4.95
C PHE A 13 4.59 -8.56 4.75
N SER A 14 5.76 -8.87 4.18
CA SER A 14 6.23 -10.27 4.01
C SER A 14 6.31 -10.99 5.35
N ALA A 15 6.93 -10.36 6.36
CA ALA A 15 7.05 -10.92 7.71
C ALA A 15 5.68 -11.27 8.34
N ILE A 16 4.64 -10.47 8.07
CA ILE A 16 3.29 -10.72 8.57
C ILE A 16 2.62 -11.87 7.81
N LYS A 17 2.87 -11.98 6.49
CA LYS A 17 2.26 -13.00 5.63
C LYS A 17 2.93 -14.37 5.75
N GLU A 18 4.23 -14.40 6.04
CA GLU A 18 5.07 -15.59 5.91
C GLU A 18 5.35 -16.27 7.25
N GLU A 19 5.30 -15.52 8.36
CA GLU A 19 5.67 -16.01 9.69
C GLU A 19 4.51 -16.05 10.72
N GLY A 20 4.68 -16.90 11.72
CA GLY A 20 3.81 -16.94 12.91
C GLY A 20 2.37 -17.43 12.69
N ILE A 21 1.45 -16.97 13.55
CA ILE A 21 0.04 -17.39 13.54
C ILE A 21 -0.70 -16.90 12.29
N ILE A 22 -0.37 -15.69 11.83
CA ILE A 22 -1.04 -15.06 10.69
C ILE A 22 -0.75 -15.86 9.42
N ALA A 23 0.50 -16.22 9.16
CA ALA A 23 0.88 -17.07 8.04
C ALA A 23 0.17 -18.43 8.05
N ARG A 24 0.02 -19.06 9.22
CA ARG A 24 -0.75 -20.32 9.34
C ARG A 24 -2.24 -20.11 9.01
N ALA A 25 -2.82 -18.99 9.43
CA ALA A 25 -4.21 -18.67 9.11
C ALA A 25 -4.42 -18.42 7.60
N ILE A 26 -3.46 -17.75 6.94
CA ILE A 26 -3.44 -17.56 5.48
C ILE A 26 -3.31 -18.92 4.77
N LYS A 27 -2.35 -19.77 5.17
CA LYS A 27 -2.17 -21.12 4.60
C LYS A 27 -3.41 -22.00 4.75
N LYS A 28 -4.18 -21.83 5.84
CA LYS A 28 -5.46 -22.49 6.07
C LYS A 28 -6.66 -21.79 5.40
N SER A 29 -6.42 -20.75 4.61
CA SER A 29 -7.45 -19.95 3.92
C SER A 29 -8.52 -19.36 4.86
N LEU A 30 -8.19 -19.13 6.13
CA LEU A 30 -9.10 -18.51 7.11
C LEU A 30 -9.14 -16.99 6.92
N ILE A 31 -8.01 -16.43 6.53
CA ILE A 31 -7.84 -15.02 6.19
C ILE A 31 -7.04 -14.86 4.88
N SER A 32 -7.15 -13.71 4.25
CA SER A 32 -6.38 -13.32 3.07
C SER A 32 -5.87 -11.88 3.25
N ILE A 33 -4.62 -11.64 2.82
CA ILE A 33 -3.97 -10.32 2.87
C ILE A 33 -3.42 -9.96 1.51
N ASN A 34 -4.02 -8.95 0.90
CA ASN A 34 -3.59 -8.37 -0.37
C ASN A 34 -2.91 -7.02 -0.11
N THR A 35 -1.87 -6.74 -0.88
CA THR A 35 -1.13 -5.48 -0.83
C THR A 35 -1.19 -4.83 -2.20
N TRP A 36 -1.67 -3.59 -2.23
CA TRP A 36 -1.79 -2.75 -3.41
C TRP A 36 -0.66 -1.72 -3.39
N GLN A 37 0.24 -1.82 -4.36
CA GLN A 37 1.36 -0.88 -4.50
C GLN A 37 0.84 0.43 -5.11
N LEU A 38 0.77 1.47 -4.29
CA LEU A 38 0.19 2.76 -4.68
C LEU A 38 0.89 3.39 -5.90
N ARG A 39 2.20 3.11 -6.08
CA ARG A 39 2.98 3.60 -7.24
C ARG A 39 2.50 3.05 -8.58
N ASP A 40 1.81 1.91 -8.60
CA ASP A 40 1.29 1.33 -9.83
C ASP A 40 0.05 2.07 -10.35
N PHE A 41 -0.57 2.90 -9.52
CA PHE A 41 -1.71 3.75 -9.84
C PHE A 41 -1.31 5.20 -10.18
N SER A 42 0.00 5.48 -10.24
CA SER A 42 0.51 6.77 -10.66
C SER A 42 0.38 6.97 -12.18
N LEU A 43 -0.07 8.16 -12.59
CA LEU A 43 -0.22 8.51 -14.01
C LEU A 43 1.04 9.05 -14.68
N ASN A 44 2.09 9.36 -13.91
CA ASN A 44 3.31 9.91 -14.48
C ASN A 44 4.35 8.81 -14.69
N LYS A 45 5.24 9.03 -15.67
CA LYS A 45 6.33 8.11 -16.02
C LYS A 45 7.27 7.79 -14.84
N TYR A 46 7.35 8.68 -13.87
CA TYR A 46 8.23 8.56 -12.71
C TYR A 46 7.59 7.84 -11.51
N LYS A 47 6.32 7.43 -11.65
CA LYS A 47 5.51 6.84 -10.58
C LYS A 47 5.44 7.68 -9.29
N ASN A 48 5.44 9.02 -9.40
CA ASN A 48 5.27 9.89 -8.24
C ASN A 48 3.84 9.77 -7.70
N VAL A 49 3.71 9.74 -6.38
CA VAL A 49 2.45 9.52 -5.66
C VAL A 49 2.15 10.63 -4.65
N ASP A 50 3.02 11.63 -4.55
CA ASP A 50 2.94 12.75 -3.64
C ASP A 50 3.06 14.09 -4.39
N ASP A 51 2.59 15.16 -3.76
CA ASP A 51 2.69 16.52 -4.27
C ASP A 51 2.81 17.52 -3.11
N LYS A 52 3.18 18.76 -3.44
CA LYS A 52 3.26 19.85 -2.47
C LYS A 52 1.88 20.18 -1.91
N PRO A 53 1.77 20.46 -0.61
CA PRO A 53 0.50 20.93 -0.04
C PRO A 53 0.08 22.27 -0.65
N TYR A 54 -1.22 22.42 -0.89
CA TYR A 54 -1.80 23.73 -1.20
C TYR A 54 -1.57 24.69 -0.02
N GLY A 55 -1.31 25.97 -0.32
CA GLY A 55 -0.95 26.96 0.70
C GLY A 55 0.54 26.97 1.09
N GLY A 56 1.35 26.05 0.55
CA GLY A 56 2.77 25.95 0.85
C GLY A 56 3.06 25.24 2.18
N GLY A 57 4.29 25.36 2.68
CA GLY A 57 4.79 24.63 3.84
C GLY A 57 5.83 23.58 3.47
N ALA A 58 6.48 23.00 4.48
CA ALA A 58 7.46 21.95 4.31
C ALA A 58 6.80 20.57 4.15
N GLY A 59 7.43 19.68 3.37
CA GLY A 59 6.97 18.31 3.18
C GLY A 59 6.08 18.11 1.96
N MET A 60 5.54 16.89 1.85
CA MET A 60 4.74 16.41 0.73
C MET A 60 3.49 15.70 1.27
N VAL A 61 2.44 15.66 0.46
CA VAL A 61 1.17 14.97 0.77
C VAL A 61 0.87 14.00 -0.36
N LEU A 62 0.28 12.84 -0.05
CA LEU A 62 -0.13 11.90 -1.09
C LEU A 62 -1.14 12.53 -2.05
N GLN A 63 -0.94 12.29 -3.34
CA GLN A 63 -1.86 12.68 -4.39
C GLN A 63 -3.17 11.91 -4.25
N VAL A 64 -4.29 12.61 -4.43
CA VAL A 64 -5.62 11.99 -4.37
C VAL A 64 -5.81 10.95 -5.47
N LYS A 65 -5.29 11.23 -6.67
CA LYS A 65 -5.59 10.41 -7.85
C LYS A 65 -5.10 8.96 -7.73
N PRO A 66 -3.81 8.68 -7.43
CA PRO A 66 -3.34 7.31 -7.24
C PRO A 66 -4.02 6.58 -6.08
N ILE A 67 -4.52 7.30 -5.06
CA ILE A 67 -5.25 6.68 -3.93
C ILE A 67 -6.67 6.27 -4.34
N ARG A 68 -7.31 7.08 -5.18
CA ARG A 68 -8.69 6.89 -5.62
C ARG A 68 -8.79 5.81 -6.70
N ASP A 69 -7.84 5.80 -7.62
CA ASP A 69 -7.78 4.88 -8.75
C ASP A 69 -7.22 3.51 -8.31
#